data_AF-A0A0G1VXK4-F1
#
_entry.id   AF-A0A0G1VXK4-F1
#
_cell.length_a   1.000
_cell.length_b   1.000
_cell.length_c   1.000
_cell.angle_alpha   90.00
_cell.angle_beta   90.00
_cell.angle_gamma   90.00
#
_symmetry.space_group_name_H-M   'P 1'
#
loop_
_entity.id
_entity.type
_entity.pdbx_description
1 polymer ?
#
loop_
_entity_poly.entity_id
_entity_poly.type
_entity_poly.pdbx_seq_one_letter_code
_entity_poly.pdbx_strand_id
1 'polypeptide(L)'
;MVKPLVLIVLDGWGLAPPGPGNAISQASLSNIPHYSMSYPHTELAASGEAVGLPYGEDGNTETGHINIGAGRVVYQDLPRINLSVADGSFFTNDAFLAAIRYAQNHRSNLHMLGLMSDAGVHANREHLYALLDLVSRQKTGAPPVYLHLFTDGRDAPPKSAIRFLREVENHIHQSRVGSIATIMGRYYAMDRDRRWERTQRAYRALTEGTGRQAVSPEKAIDDAYTTGVTDEFIEPTIILDKNGKMFPRISDR
;
A
#
# COMPACT_ATOMS: atom_id res chain seq x y z
N MET A 1 2.26 -46.02 -23.43
CA MET A 1 3.45 -45.15 -23.38
C MET A 1 2.96 -43.73 -23.16
N VAL A 2 3.37 -43.06 -22.09
CA VAL A 2 2.95 -41.67 -21.82
C VAL A 2 3.72 -40.76 -22.79
N LYS A 3 3.02 -39.86 -23.48
CA LYS A 3 3.65 -38.81 -24.29
C LYS A 3 3.88 -37.60 -23.38
N PRO A 4 5.13 -37.20 -23.08
CA PRO A 4 5.38 -36.08 -22.20
C PRO A 4 4.98 -34.76 -22.87
N LEU A 5 4.36 -33.87 -22.11
CA LEU A 5 4.20 -32.47 -22.45
C LEU A 5 5.26 -31.68 -21.69
N VAL A 6 6.07 -30.91 -22.41
CA VAL A 6 7.18 -30.13 -21.84
C VAL A 6 6.94 -28.66 -22.12
N LEU A 7 6.85 -27.85 -21.06
CA LEU A 7 6.90 -26.40 -21.14
C LEU A 7 8.36 -25.96 -20.93
N ILE A 8 8.92 -25.25 -21.92
CA ILE A 8 10.29 -24.72 -21.86
C ILE A 8 10.20 -23.20 -21.77
N VAL A 9 10.74 -22.64 -20.69
CA VAL A 9 10.82 -21.18 -20.49
C VAL A 9 12.26 -20.75 -20.74
N LEU A 10 12.46 -19.91 -21.75
CA LEU A 10 13.76 -19.26 -22.03
C LEU A 10 13.77 -17.91 -21.30
N ASP A 11 14.35 -17.86 -20.10
CA ASP A 11 14.34 -16.66 -19.27
C ASP A 11 15.13 -15.51 -19.94
N GLY A 12 14.56 -14.31 -19.92
CA GLY A 12 15.12 -13.13 -20.61
C GLY A 12 15.08 -13.19 -22.14
N TRP A 13 14.32 -14.10 -22.76
CA TRP A 13 14.22 -14.23 -24.21
C TRP A 13 13.02 -13.46 -24.79
N GLY A 14 13.24 -12.19 -25.15
CA GLY A 14 12.23 -11.33 -25.78
C GLY A 14 12.32 -11.25 -27.32
N LEU A 15 11.33 -10.62 -27.93
CA LEU A 15 11.34 -10.26 -29.36
C LEU A 15 11.59 -8.76 -29.50
N ALA A 16 12.65 -8.40 -30.22
CA ALA A 16 13.01 -7.01 -30.51
C ALA A 16 13.58 -6.89 -31.93
N PRO A 17 13.52 -5.70 -32.57
CA PRO A 17 14.15 -5.48 -33.86
C PRO A 17 15.64 -5.86 -33.88
N PRO A 18 16.17 -6.37 -35.00
CA PRO A 18 17.60 -6.65 -35.13
C PRO A 18 18.44 -5.39 -34.93
N GLY A 19 19.56 -5.52 -34.23
CA GLY A 19 20.43 -4.38 -33.95
C GLY A 19 21.71 -4.77 -33.22
N PRO A 20 22.67 -3.83 -33.08
CA PRO A 20 23.96 -4.11 -32.45
C PRO A 20 23.86 -4.48 -30.96
N GLY A 21 22.78 -4.06 -30.28
CA GLY A 21 22.50 -4.42 -28.88
C GLY A 21 21.62 -5.66 -28.69
N ASN A 22 21.11 -6.26 -29.77
CA ASN A 22 20.19 -7.40 -29.68
C ASN A 22 20.97 -8.72 -29.82
N ALA A 23 21.38 -9.29 -28.68
CA ALA A 23 22.14 -10.53 -28.63
C ALA A 23 21.45 -11.71 -29.33
N ILE A 24 20.11 -11.79 -29.28
CA ILE A 24 19.34 -12.86 -29.95
C ILE A 24 19.50 -12.76 -31.47
N SER A 25 19.44 -11.55 -32.03
CA SER A 25 19.62 -11.34 -33.48
C SER A 25 21.06 -11.53 -33.97
N GLN A 26 22.05 -11.35 -33.09
CA GLN A 26 23.47 -11.54 -33.40
C GLN A 26 23.93 -12.99 -33.16
N ALA A 27 23.15 -13.78 -32.44
CA ALA A 27 23.49 -15.16 -32.13
C ALA A 27 23.32 -16.06 -33.35
N SER A 28 24.25 -17.02 -33.52
CA SER A 28 24.14 -18.08 -34.53
C SER A 28 23.19 -19.18 -34.03
N LEU A 29 21.89 -18.99 -34.24
CA LEU A 29 20.84 -19.91 -33.79
C LEU A 29 20.38 -20.83 -34.93
N SER A 30 20.40 -22.15 -34.71
CA SER A 30 19.88 -23.14 -35.67
C SER A 30 18.49 -23.66 -35.30
N ASN A 31 18.27 -23.99 -34.03
CA ASN A 31 17.07 -24.70 -33.58
C ASN A 31 15.85 -23.79 -33.45
N ILE A 32 15.98 -22.62 -32.79
CA ILE A 32 14.86 -21.71 -32.56
C ILE A 32 14.22 -21.24 -33.88
N PRO A 33 14.98 -20.74 -34.88
CA PRO A 33 14.39 -20.38 -36.18
C PRO A 33 13.73 -21.56 -36.89
N HIS A 34 14.33 -22.75 -36.84
CA HIS A 34 13.76 -23.96 -37.43
C HIS A 34 12.40 -24.31 -36.81
N TYR A 35 12.27 -24.22 -35.49
CA TYR A 35 10.99 -24.48 -34.80
C TYR A 35 9.93 -23.44 -35.17
N SER A 36 10.26 -22.14 -35.19
CA SER A 36 9.32 -21.09 -35.58
C SER A 36 8.83 -21.26 -37.03
N MET A 37 9.68 -21.71 -37.96
CA MET A 37 9.26 -21.95 -39.36
C MET A 37 8.42 -23.22 -39.53
N SER A 38 8.66 -24.25 -38.71
CA SER A 38 8.09 -25.58 -38.90
C SER A 38 6.81 -25.84 -38.09
N TYR A 39 6.56 -25.06 -37.04
CA TYR A 39 5.43 -25.25 -36.12
C TYR A 39 4.64 -23.95 -35.91
N PRO A 40 3.35 -24.03 -35.52
CA PRO A 40 2.57 -22.86 -35.15
C PRO A 40 3.23 -22.09 -34.00
N HIS A 41 3.35 -20.77 -34.18
CA HIS A 41 3.90 -19.87 -33.18
C HIS A 41 3.06 -18.60 -33.09
N THR A 42 3.18 -17.89 -31.97
CA THR A 42 2.56 -16.59 -31.72
C THR A 42 3.41 -15.80 -30.73
N GLU A 43 3.01 -14.58 -30.44
CA GLU A 43 3.68 -13.67 -29.52
C GLU A 43 2.74 -13.35 -28.35
N LEU A 44 3.29 -13.21 -27.14
CA LEU A 44 2.54 -12.89 -25.94
C LEU A 44 3.11 -11.61 -25.30
N ALA A 45 2.21 -10.75 -24.79
CA ALA A 45 2.62 -9.65 -23.94
C ALA A 45 3.12 -10.20 -22.59
N ALA A 46 4.33 -9.82 -22.19
CA ALA A 46 5.01 -10.33 -20.99
C ALA A 46 5.42 -9.22 -20.00
N SER A 47 4.85 -8.03 -20.15
CA SER A 47 5.14 -6.84 -19.34
C SER A 47 3.87 -6.02 -19.08
N GLY A 48 3.95 -5.07 -18.16
CA GLY A 48 2.84 -4.22 -17.76
C GLY A 48 1.58 -4.97 -17.35
N GLU A 49 0.42 -4.44 -17.73
CA GLU A 49 -0.89 -4.91 -17.28
C GLU A 49 -1.18 -6.37 -17.68
N ALA A 50 -0.58 -6.85 -18.79
CA ALA A 50 -0.74 -8.21 -19.28
C ALA A 50 -0.21 -9.27 -18.30
N VAL A 51 0.69 -8.88 -17.41
CA VAL A 51 1.25 -9.74 -16.36
C VAL A 51 0.97 -9.21 -14.95
N GLY A 52 0.08 -8.24 -14.82
CA GLY A 52 -0.35 -7.68 -13.54
C GLY A 52 0.58 -6.61 -12.96
N LEU A 53 1.45 -6.02 -13.79
CA LEU A 53 2.29 -4.87 -13.45
C LEU A 53 1.66 -3.54 -13.93
N PRO A 54 2.06 -2.40 -13.35
CA PRO A 54 1.76 -1.07 -13.89
C PRO A 54 2.08 -0.91 -15.39
N TYR A 55 1.32 -0.06 -16.07
CA TYR A 55 1.54 0.23 -17.49
C TYR A 55 2.98 0.70 -17.77
N GLY A 56 3.63 0.06 -18.74
CA GLY A 56 5.00 0.38 -19.16
C GLY A 56 6.10 -0.20 -18.28
N GLU A 57 5.77 -0.93 -17.22
CA GLU A 57 6.76 -1.60 -16.39
C GLU A 57 7.23 -2.91 -17.04
N ASP A 58 8.55 -3.10 -17.08
CA ASP A 58 9.17 -4.30 -17.64
C ASP A 58 8.79 -5.56 -16.84
N GLY A 59 8.59 -6.66 -17.55
CA GLY A 59 8.37 -7.97 -16.93
C GLY A 59 9.62 -8.45 -16.20
N ASN A 60 9.43 -9.31 -15.21
CA ASN A 60 10.52 -9.96 -14.50
C ASN A 60 10.23 -11.46 -14.29
N THR A 61 11.26 -12.22 -13.89
CA THR A 61 11.19 -13.67 -13.69
C THR A 61 10.07 -14.09 -12.75
N GLU A 62 9.88 -13.41 -11.62
CA GLU A 62 8.87 -13.77 -10.62
C GLU A 62 7.45 -13.59 -11.19
N THR A 63 7.15 -12.39 -11.69
CA THR A 63 5.85 -12.07 -12.29
C THR A 63 5.55 -13.00 -13.46
N GLY A 64 6.52 -13.26 -14.33
CA GLY A 64 6.36 -14.15 -15.49
C GLY A 64 6.00 -15.58 -15.09
N HIS A 65 6.77 -16.20 -14.18
CA HIS A 65 6.53 -17.58 -13.76
C HIS A 65 5.18 -17.74 -13.03
N ILE A 66 4.80 -16.75 -12.22
CA ILE A 66 3.51 -16.76 -11.51
C ILE A 66 2.35 -16.75 -12.52
N ASN A 67 2.39 -15.88 -13.53
CA ASN A 67 1.32 -15.80 -14.54
C ASN A 67 1.22 -17.07 -15.38
N ILE A 68 2.36 -17.61 -15.84
CA ILE A 68 2.43 -18.86 -16.61
C ILE A 68 1.85 -20.03 -15.80
N GLY A 69 2.25 -20.17 -14.53
CA GLY A 69 1.77 -21.24 -13.65
C GLY A 69 0.30 -21.07 -13.25
N ALA A 70 -0.19 -19.84 -13.13
CA ALA A 70 -1.56 -19.54 -12.72
C ALA A 70 -2.59 -19.65 -13.86
N GLY A 71 -2.16 -19.51 -15.11
CA GLY A 71 -3.07 -19.49 -16.27
C GLY A 71 -4.03 -18.29 -16.30
N ARG A 72 -3.67 -17.20 -15.62
CA ARG A 72 -4.42 -15.93 -15.56
C ARG A 72 -3.49 -14.79 -15.18
N VAL A 73 -3.93 -13.55 -15.45
CA VAL A 73 -3.23 -12.34 -14.98
C VAL A 73 -3.21 -12.33 -13.45
N VAL A 74 -2.02 -12.32 -12.86
CA VAL A 74 -1.84 -12.22 -11.42
C VAL A 74 -1.39 -10.81 -11.07
N TYR A 75 -2.36 -9.98 -10.69
CA TYR A 75 -2.08 -8.65 -10.17
C TYR A 75 -1.40 -8.72 -8.81
N GLN A 76 -0.32 -7.97 -8.68
CA GLN A 76 0.29 -7.66 -7.38
C GLN A 76 -0.68 -6.81 -6.54
N ASP A 77 -0.48 -6.76 -5.22
CA ASP A 77 -1.45 -6.15 -4.31
C ASP A 77 -1.75 -4.67 -4.62
N LEU A 78 -0.74 -3.86 -4.93
CA LEU A 78 -0.93 -2.45 -5.28
C LEU A 78 -1.83 -2.25 -6.52
N PRO A 79 -1.49 -2.78 -7.72
CA PRO A 79 -2.35 -2.61 -8.90
C PRO A 79 -3.72 -3.27 -8.72
N ARG A 80 -3.82 -4.38 -8.00
CA ARG A 80 -5.10 -5.03 -7.67
C ARG A 80 -6.01 -4.11 -6.86
N ILE A 81 -5.48 -3.49 -5.80
CA ILE A 81 -6.27 -2.58 -4.97
C ILE A 81 -6.62 -1.31 -5.76
N ASN A 82 -5.68 -0.74 -6.53
CA ASN A 82 -5.93 0.41 -7.39
C ASN A 82 -7.08 0.14 -8.37
N LEU A 83 -7.07 -1.01 -9.05
CA LEU A 83 -8.14 -1.41 -9.96
C LEU A 83 -9.48 -1.53 -9.24
N SER A 84 -9.49 -2.12 -8.04
CA SER A 84 -10.73 -2.25 -7.26
C SER A 84 -11.31 -0.88 -6.84
N VAL A 85 -10.47 0.12 -6.61
CA VAL A 85 -10.92 1.50 -6.33
C VAL A 85 -11.49 2.13 -7.60
N ALA A 86 -10.81 1.95 -8.74
CA ALA A 86 -11.21 2.52 -10.03
C ALA A 86 -12.51 1.92 -10.59
N ASP A 87 -12.69 0.60 -10.48
CA ASP A 87 -13.88 -0.11 -10.96
C ASP A 87 -15.05 -0.06 -9.97
N GLY A 88 -14.82 0.45 -8.76
CA GLY A 88 -15.81 0.63 -7.70
C GLY A 88 -16.02 -0.58 -6.80
N SER A 89 -15.43 -1.74 -7.10
CA SER A 89 -15.57 -2.98 -6.31
C SER A 89 -14.99 -2.87 -4.89
N PHE A 90 -14.02 -1.97 -4.68
CA PHE A 90 -13.48 -1.63 -3.35
C PHE A 90 -14.59 -1.18 -2.39
N PHE A 91 -15.56 -0.41 -2.90
CA PHE A 91 -16.63 0.16 -2.08
C PHE A 91 -17.74 -0.83 -1.75
N THR A 92 -17.75 -1.99 -2.40
CA THR A 92 -18.68 -3.10 -2.14
C THR A 92 -18.00 -4.25 -1.40
N ASN A 93 -16.76 -4.08 -0.94
CA ASN A 93 -16.03 -5.13 -0.25
C ASN A 93 -16.71 -5.52 1.07
N ASP A 94 -17.13 -6.78 1.16
CA ASP A 94 -17.90 -7.29 2.31
C ASP A 94 -17.18 -7.16 3.64
N ALA A 95 -15.84 -7.28 3.66
CA ALA A 95 -15.06 -7.17 4.89
C ALA A 95 -15.05 -5.73 5.41
N PHE A 96 -14.85 -4.74 4.53
CA PHE A 96 -14.91 -3.33 4.92
C PHE A 96 -16.31 -2.92 5.38
N LEU A 97 -17.34 -3.33 4.63
CA LEU A 97 -18.72 -3.06 5.01
C LEU A 97 -19.10 -3.76 6.33
N ALA A 98 -18.59 -4.98 6.57
CA ALA A 98 -18.80 -5.68 7.84
C ALA A 98 -18.14 -4.96 9.02
N ALA A 99 -16.91 -4.47 8.87
CA ALA A 99 -16.22 -3.70 9.91
C ALA A 99 -16.96 -2.39 10.25
N ILE A 100 -17.44 -1.68 9.23
CA ILE A 100 -18.27 -0.48 9.41
C ILE A 100 -19.56 -0.84 10.14
N ARG A 101 -20.33 -1.83 9.65
CA ARG A 101 -21.58 -2.26 10.29
C ARG A 101 -21.38 -2.71 11.73
N TYR A 102 -20.28 -3.39 12.02
CA TYR A 102 -19.94 -3.80 13.38
C TYR A 102 -19.81 -2.58 14.30
N ALA A 103 -19.04 -1.57 13.90
CA ALA A 103 -18.87 -0.36 14.69
C ALA A 103 -20.19 0.41 14.88
N GLN A 104 -21.02 0.48 13.84
CA GLN A 104 -22.35 1.09 13.91
C GLN A 104 -23.27 0.40 14.92
N ASN A 105 -23.37 -0.94 14.82
CA ASN A 105 -24.27 -1.73 15.65
C ASN A 105 -23.88 -1.69 17.14
N HIS A 106 -22.59 -1.56 17.43
CA HIS A 106 -22.07 -1.50 18.80
C HIS A 106 -21.85 -0.08 19.32
N ARG A 107 -22.15 0.95 18.51
CA ARG A 107 -21.86 2.36 18.82
C ARG A 107 -20.40 2.59 19.20
N SER A 108 -19.50 1.87 18.55
CA SER A 108 -18.05 1.95 18.78
C SER A 108 -17.36 2.76 17.67
N ASN A 109 -16.04 2.88 17.79
CA ASN A 109 -15.22 3.67 16.88
C ASN A 109 -14.57 2.79 15.81
N LEU A 110 -14.35 3.37 14.62
CA LEU A 110 -13.55 2.76 13.57
C LEU A 110 -12.15 3.35 13.59
N HIS A 111 -11.13 2.49 13.71
CA HIS A 111 -9.74 2.91 13.71
C HIS A 111 -9.07 2.48 12.40
N MET A 112 -8.39 3.41 11.73
CA MET A 112 -7.61 3.13 10.53
C MET A 112 -6.13 3.41 10.83
N LEU A 113 -5.28 2.43 10.56
CA LEU A 113 -3.86 2.48 10.85
C LEU A 113 -3.09 2.18 9.57
N GLY A 114 -2.08 2.97 9.24
CA GLY A 114 -1.34 2.74 8.01
C GLY A 114 -0.22 3.73 7.74
N LEU A 115 0.68 3.33 6.86
CA LEU A 115 1.78 4.16 6.37
C LEU A 115 1.25 5.25 5.44
N MET A 116 1.64 6.48 5.72
CA MET A 116 1.38 7.65 4.91
C MET A 116 2.56 7.85 3.94
N SER A 117 2.47 7.22 2.77
CA SER A 117 3.51 7.24 1.74
C SER A 117 2.90 7.18 0.34
N ASP A 118 3.65 7.69 -0.65
CA ASP A 118 3.37 7.57 -2.08
C ASP A 118 4.38 6.68 -2.83
N ALA A 119 5.31 6.05 -2.11
CA ALA A 119 6.30 5.16 -2.71
C ALA A 119 5.70 3.84 -3.23
N GLY A 120 4.48 3.47 -2.80
CA GLY A 120 3.78 2.28 -3.29
C GLY A 120 4.32 0.94 -2.80
N VAL A 121 5.35 0.93 -1.93
CA VAL A 121 5.96 -0.31 -1.43
C VAL A 121 5.08 -0.99 -0.38
N HIS A 122 4.64 -0.24 0.64
CA HIS A 122 3.86 -0.78 1.75
C HIS A 122 2.46 -0.18 1.88
N ALA A 123 2.21 0.96 1.24
CA ALA A 123 0.93 1.63 1.26
C ALA A 123 0.82 2.59 0.08
N ASN A 124 -0.41 3.00 -0.19
CA ASN A 124 -0.73 4.09 -1.08
C ASN A 124 -1.80 4.96 -0.40
N ARG A 125 -1.55 6.26 -0.28
CA ARG A 125 -2.50 7.22 0.34
C ARG A 125 -3.89 7.20 -0.30
N GLU A 126 -4.00 6.91 -1.59
CA GLU A 126 -5.29 6.85 -2.29
C GLU A 126 -6.18 5.72 -1.75
N HIS A 127 -5.58 4.67 -1.17
CA HIS A 127 -6.33 3.61 -0.50
C HIS A 127 -6.94 4.09 0.82
N LEU A 128 -6.22 4.94 1.57
CA LEU A 128 -6.77 5.60 2.76
C LEU A 128 -7.94 6.52 2.38
N TYR A 129 -7.79 7.29 1.30
CA TYR A 129 -8.86 8.16 0.80
C TYR A 129 -10.10 7.36 0.39
N ALA A 130 -9.91 6.25 -0.32
CA ALA A 130 -11.00 5.34 -0.66
C ALA A 130 -11.72 4.75 0.58
N LEU A 131 -10.98 4.45 1.66
CA LEU A 131 -11.58 4.02 2.94
C LEU A 131 -12.40 5.12 3.61
N LEU A 132 -11.89 6.36 3.64
CA LEU A 132 -12.62 7.52 4.17
C LEU A 132 -13.90 7.79 3.36
N ASP A 133 -13.81 7.71 2.03
CA ASP A 133 -14.94 7.86 1.12
C ASP A 133 -15.96 6.75 1.29
N LEU A 134 -15.51 5.51 1.50
CA LEU A 134 -16.40 4.38 1.79
C LEU A 134 -17.26 4.63 3.03
N VAL A 135 -16.67 5.20 4.09
CA VAL A 135 -17.40 5.58 5.31
C VAL A 135 -18.30 6.78 5.05
N SER A 136 -17.83 7.80 4.31
CA SER A 136 -18.63 8.99 3.96
C SER A 136 -19.88 8.64 3.14
N ARG A 137 -19.81 7.59 2.30
CA ARG A 137 -20.96 7.07 1.52
C ARG A 137 -22.04 6.39 2.38
N GLN A 138 -21.78 6.11 3.65
CA GLN A 138 -22.77 5.48 4.54
C GLN A 138 -23.81 6.52 4.97
N LYS A 139 -25.02 6.40 4.42
CA LYS A 139 -26.08 7.43 4.50
C LYS A 139 -26.53 7.78 5.93
N THR A 140 -26.47 6.86 6.88
CA THR A 140 -26.95 7.09 8.25
C THR A 140 -26.09 6.34 9.28
N GLY A 141 -25.70 7.05 10.33
CA GLY A 141 -25.07 6.45 11.51
C GLY A 141 -23.65 5.94 11.28
N ALA A 142 -22.87 6.54 10.37
CA ALA A 142 -21.45 6.18 10.21
C ALA A 142 -20.72 6.29 11.56
N PRO A 143 -19.84 5.32 11.90
CA PRO A 143 -19.12 5.37 13.16
C PRO A 143 -18.08 6.50 13.13
N PRO A 144 -17.71 7.08 14.29
CA PRO A 144 -16.54 7.98 14.35
C PRO A 144 -15.28 7.26 13.85
N VAL A 145 -14.47 7.96 13.06
CA VAL A 145 -13.24 7.42 12.48
C VAL A 145 -12.02 8.09 13.10
N TYR A 146 -11.07 7.29 13.57
CA TYR A 146 -9.80 7.76 14.14
C TYR A 146 -8.61 7.20 13.35
N LEU A 147 -7.76 8.10 12.86
CA LEU A 147 -6.60 7.76 12.05
C LEU A 147 -5.35 7.68 12.91
N HIS A 148 -4.57 6.64 12.69
CA HIS A 148 -3.25 6.44 13.29
C HIS A 148 -2.23 6.39 12.16
N LEU A 149 -1.58 7.52 11.92
CA LEU A 149 -0.72 7.71 10.76
C LEU A 149 0.70 7.27 11.08
N PHE A 150 1.26 6.40 10.23
CA PHE A 150 2.67 6.04 10.29
C PHE A 150 3.46 6.85 9.26
N THR A 151 4.52 7.52 9.66
CA THR A 151 5.38 8.33 8.77
C THR A 151 6.48 7.48 8.16
N ASP A 152 6.81 7.74 6.89
CA ASP A 152 7.70 6.88 6.10
C ASP A 152 9.19 7.24 6.26
N GLY A 153 9.68 8.23 5.51
CA GLY A 153 11.07 8.68 5.54
C GLY A 153 12.12 7.69 5.03
N ARG A 154 11.70 6.51 4.55
CA ARG A 154 12.57 5.45 4.06
C ARG A 154 12.34 5.15 2.59
N ASP A 155 11.09 4.88 2.20
CA ASP A 155 10.75 4.66 0.80
C ASP A 155 10.46 6.00 0.09
N ALA A 156 10.01 7.00 0.86
CA ALA A 156 9.91 8.42 0.48
C ALA A 156 11.05 9.26 1.10
N PRO A 157 11.30 10.51 0.66
CA PRO A 157 12.35 11.37 1.21
C PRO A 157 12.26 11.52 2.74
N PRO A 158 13.39 11.61 3.47
CA PRO A 158 13.43 11.57 4.95
C PRO A 158 12.61 12.65 5.69
N LYS A 159 12.23 13.73 5.01
CA LYS A 159 11.41 14.82 5.55
C LYS A 159 10.31 15.20 4.56
N SER A 160 9.30 14.34 4.42
CA SER A 160 8.17 14.49 3.52
C SER A 160 6.80 14.35 4.20
N ALA A 161 6.75 13.89 5.45
CA ALA A 161 5.51 13.65 6.20
C ALA A 161 4.58 14.88 6.25
N ILE A 162 5.13 16.09 6.38
CA ILE A 162 4.33 17.33 6.43
C ILE A 162 3.52 17.58 5.16
N ARG A 163 4.04 17.17 3.99
CA ARG A 163 3.31 17.30 2.72
C ARG A 163 2.12 16.35 2.71
N PHE A 164 2.37 15.08 3.02
CA PHE A 164 1.32 14.07 3.02
C PHE A 164 0.26 14.32 4.09
N LEU A 165 0.68 14.81 5.25
CA LEU A 165 -0.25 15.17 6.32
C LEU A 165 -1.28 16.18 5.82
N ARG A 166 -0.83 17.24 5.12
CA ARG A 166 -1.73 18.24 4.54
C ARG A 166 -2.69 17.63 3.50
N GLU A 167 -2.21 16.69 2.69
CA GLU A 167 -3.06 15.98 1.73
C GLU A 167 -4.15 15.16 2.45
N VAL A 168 -3.78 14.43 3.53
CA VAL A 168 -4.72 13.67 4.37
C VAL A 168 -5.73 14.58 5.05
N GLU A 169 -5.29 15.68 5.65
CA GLU A 169 -6.16 16.65 6.31
C GLU A 169 -7.15 17.28 5.31
N ASN A 170 -6.69 17.64 4.12
CA ASN A 170 -7.55 18.11 3.05
C ASN A 170 -8.64 17.08 2.68
N HIS A 171 -8.29 15.79 2.58
CA HIS A 171 -9.27 14.73 2.30
C HIS A 171 -10.25 14.52 3.44
N ILE A 172 -9.80 14.58 4.70
CA ILE A 172 -10.67 14.55 5.89
C ILE A 172 -11.67 15.72 5.85
N HIS A 173 -11.22 16.92 5.51
CA HIS A 173 -12.08 18.10 5.38
C HIS A 173 -13.13 17.94 4.27
N GLN A 174 -12.75 17.39 3.13
CA GLN A 174 -13.66 17.17 1.99
C GLN A 174 -14.69 16.08 2.28
N SER A 175 -14.23 14.92 2.77
CA SER A 175 -15.09 13.76 3.09
C SER A 175 -15.93 13.97 4.36
N ARG A 176 -15.50 14.89 5.24
CA ARG A 176 -16.03 15.14 6.60
C ARG A 176 -15.95 13.91 7.50
N VAL A 177 -14.98 13.03 7.25
CA VAL A 177 -14.78 11.78 7.98
C VAL A 177 -13.33 11.71 8.43
N GLY A 178 -13.12 11.37 9.71
CA GLY A 178 -11.80 11.11 10.27
C GLY A 178 -11.32 12.18 11.23
N SER A 179 -10.50 11.77 12.19
CA SER A 179 -9.70 12.64 13.04
C SER A 179 -8.37 11.95 13.32
N ILE A 180 -7.26 12.67 13.21
CA ILE A 180 -5.93 12.10 13.43
C ILE A 180 -5.70 11.97 14.93
N ALA A 181 -5.60 10.73 15.40
CA ALA A 181 -5.54 10.37 16.81
C ALA A 181 -4.10 10.09 17.30
N THR A 182 -3.22 9.65 16.40
CA THR A 182 -1.77 9.50 16.64
C THR A 182 -0.97 9.69 15.37
N ILE A 183 0.28 10.11 15.52
CA ILE A 183 1.31 10.07 14.48
C ILE A 183 2.59 9.44 15.05
N MET A 184 3.25 8.58 14.26
CA MET A 184 4.49 7.92 14.66
C MET A 184 5.30 7.43 13.47
N GLY A 185 6.61 7.32 13.62
CA GLY A 185 7.50 6.78 12.60
C GLY A 185 7.28 5.28 12.36
N ARG A 186 7.43 4.85 11.11
CA ARG A 186 7.39 3.43 10.72
C ARG A 186 8.39 2.58 11.51
N TYR A 187 9.48 3.16 12.01
CA TYR A 187 10.42 2.48 12.89
C TYR A 187 9.75 1.85 14.11
N TYR A 188 8.72 2.50 14.66
CA TYR A 188 7.99 1.99 15.82
C TYR A 188 6.83 1.08 15.44
N ALA A 189 6.07 1.46 14.40
CA ALA A 189 4.81 0.80 14.06
C ALA A 189 4.96 -0.39 13.10
N MET A 190 6.07 -0.49 12.37
CA MET A 190 6.27 -1.46 11.29
C MET A 190 7.60 -2.20 11.44
N ASP A 191 8.01 -2.51 12.67
CA ASP A 191 9.19 -3.34 12.93
C ASP A 191 9.00 -4.76 12.39
N ARG A 192 10.03 -5.28 11.72
CA ARG A 192 10.08 -6.66 11.20
C ARG A 192 11.25 -7.48 11.75
N ASP A 193 12.04 -6.89 12.63
CA ASP A 193 13.25 -7.49 13.20
C ASP A 193 12.98 -8.12 14.58
N ARG A 194 11.70 -8.19 15.00
CA ARG A 194 11.25 -8.69 16.31
C ARG A 194 11.79 -7.87 17.48
N ARG A 195 11.99 -6.57 17.24
CA ARG A 195 12.35 -5.59 18.27
C ARG A 195 11.11 -5.08 18.97
N TRP A 196 10.59 -5.95 19.85
CA TRP A 196 9.30 -5.77 20.52
C TRP A 196 9.22 -4.51 21.37
N GLU A 197 10.33 -3.94 21.82
CA GLU A 197 10.36 -2.65 22.51
C GLU A 197 9.83 -1.51 21.64
N ARG A 198 10.05 -1.57 20.32
CA ARG A 198 9.55 -0.58 19.36
C ARG A 198 8.05 -0.73 19.16
N THR A 199 7.63 -1.96 18.86
CA THR A 199 6.23 -2.33 18.69
C THR A 199 5.42 -2.04 19.95
N GLN A 200 5.98 -2.29 21.13
CA GLN A 200 5.34 -1.97 22.41
C GLN A 200 5.10 -0.47 22.57
N ARG A 201 6.04 0.39 22.18
CA ARG A 201 5.84 1.84 22.23
C ARG A 201 4.70 2.30 21.30
N ALA A 202 4.65 1.77 20.07
CA ALA A 202 3.53 2.03 19.17
C ALA A 202 2.20 1.54 19.76
N TYR A 203 2.16 0.29 20.22
CA TYR A 203 0.98 -0.33 20.83
C TYR A 203 0.42 0.50 21.98
N ARG A 204 1.26 0.91 22.93
CA ARG A 204 0.83 1.73 24.08
C ARG A 204 0.30 3.11 23.68
N ALA A 205 0.79 3.72 22.60
CA ALA A 205 0.21 4.96 22.10
C ALA A 205 -1.20 4.75 21.50
N LEU A 206 -1.41 3.59 20.85
CA LEU A 206 -2.67 3.22 20.21
C LEU A 206 -3.76 2.82 21.22
N THR A 207 -3.40 2.10 22.29
CA THR A 207 -4.36 1.50 23.25
C THR A 207 -4.40 2.23 24.59
N GLU A 208 -3.24 2.58 25.15
CA GLU A 208 -3.14 3.17 26.50
C GLU A 208 -3.07 4.70 26.46
N GLY A 209 -2.82 5.31 25.29
CA GLY A 209 -2.56 6.74 25.20
C GLY A 209 -1.27 7.14 25.91
N THR A 210 -0.25 6.27 25.86
CA THR A 210 1.08 6.57 26.39
C THR A 210 2.04 6.94 25.27
N GLY A 211 2.67 8.11 25.37
CA GLY A 211 3.58 8.64 24.36
C GLY A 211 3.79 10.14 24.53
N ARG A 212 4.44 10.78 23.55
CA ARG A 212 4.45 12.24 23.49
C ARG A 212 3.04 12.75 23.22
N GLN A 213 2.77 13.99 23.59
CA GLN A 213 1.51 14.66 23.25
C GLN A 213 1.79 15.89 22.41
N ALA A 214 0.92 16.14 21.44
CA ALA A 214 0.96 17.34 20.61
C ALA A 214 -0.45 17.88 20.39
N VAL A 215 -0.55 19.19 20.25
CA VAL A 215 -1.83 19.89 19.99
C VAL A 215 -2.30 19.75 18.54
N SER A 216 -1.42 19.31 17.64
CA SER A 216 -1.75 18.97 16.26
C SER A 216 -0.72 17.99 15.67
N PRO A 217 -1.06 17.25 14.61
CA PRO A 217 -0.11 16.37 13.93
C PRO A 217 1.06 17.14 13.30
N GLU A 218 0.83 18.34 12.76
CA GLU A 218 1.87 19.21 12.20
C GLU A 218 2.87 19.58 13.28
N LYS A 219 2.38 19.97 14.48
CA LYS A 219 3.26 20.32 15.60
C LYS A 219 4.14 19.14 16.02
N ALA A 220 3.62 17.92 16.00
CA ALA A 220 4.39 16.72 16.30
C ALA A 220 5.55 16.51 15.29
N ILE A 221 5.28 16.71 13.99
CA ILE A 221 6.29 16.61 12.93
C ILE A 221 7.32 17.74 13.06
N ASP A 222 6.88 18.98 13.25
CA ASP A 222 7.76 20.14 13.36
C ASP A 222 8.70 20.04 14.58
N ASP A 223 8.20 19.52 15.71
CA ASP A 223 9.03 19.29 16.91
C ASP A 223 10.07 18.20 16.70
N ALA A 224 9.71 17.13 15.99
CA ALA A 224 10.66 16.09 15.60
C ALA A 224 11.75 16.68 14.70
N TYR A 225 11.37 17.44 13.67
CA TYR A 225 12.33 18.05 12.75
C TYR A 225 13.27 19.03 13.44
N THR A 226 12.74 19.84 14.38
CA THR A 226 13.53 20.80 15.17
C THR A 226 14.59 20.11 16.03
N THR A 227 14.30 18.88 16.48
CA THR A 227 15.24 18.06 17.26
C THR A 227 16.12 17.15 16.41
N GLY A 228 16.09 17.32 15.08
CA GLY A 228 16.90 16.55 14.13
C GLY A 228 16.36 15.14 13.81
N VAL A 229 15.18 14.79 14.33
CA VAL A 229 14.51 13.52 14.05
C VAL A 229 13.82 13.59 12.68
N THR A 230 14.00 12.57 11.84
CA THR A 230 13.35 12.43 10.53
C THR A 230 12.08 11.59 10.63
N ASP A 231 11.30 11.54 9.55
CA ASP A 231 9.98 10.89 9.48
C ASP A 231 9.98 9.44 9.99
N GLU A 232 11.00 8.66 9.61
CA GLU A 232 11.10 7.24 9.98
C GLU A 232 11.10 7.04 11.50
N PHE A 233 11.62 8.01 12.26
CA PHE A 233 11.92 7.90 13.69
C PHE A 233 11.07 8.82 14.58
N ILE A 234 10.01 9.44 14.04
CA ILE A 234 9.08 10.24 14.86
C ILE A 234 8.56 9.36 16.01
N GLU A 235 8.74 9.80 17.26
CA GLU A 235 8.31 9.02 18.42
C GLU A 235 6.77 8.90 18.45
N PRO A 236 6.21 7.81 19.00
CA PRO A 236 4.77 7.68 19.14
C PRO A 236 4.15 8.87 19.86
N THR A 237 3.35 9.64 19.11
CA THR A 237 2.79 10.91 19.55
C THR A 237 1.27 10.88 19.44
N ILE A 238 0.62 11.27 20.54
CA ILE A 238 -0.83 11.34 20.69
C ILE A 238 -1.26 12.76 20.36
N ILE A 239 -2.29 12.87 19.53
CA ILE A 239 -2.85 14.15 19.14
C ILE A 239 -4.01 14.49 20.06
N LEU A 240 -3.97 15.70 20.60
CA LEU A 240 -5.01 16.26 21.45
C LEU A 240 -6.05 16.99 20.60
N ASP A 241 -7.31 16.93 21.01
CA ASP A 241 -8.37 17.75 20.45
C ASP A 241 -8.22 19.22 20.87
N LYS A 242 -9.09 20.08 20.33
CA LYS A 242 -9.12 21.52 20.64
C LYS A 242 -9.33 21.86 22.12
N ASN A 243 -9.80 20.90 22.93
CA ASN A 243 -10.01 21.07 24.37
C ASN A 243 -8.84 20.47 25.18
N GLY A 244 -7.77 20.01 24.52
CA GLY A 244 -6.63 19.36 25.17
C GLY A 244 -6.90 17.91 25.57
N LYS A 245 -7.97 17.28 25.07
CA LYS A 245 -8.32 15.89 25.40
C LYS A 245 -7.84 14.94 24.30
N MET A 246 -7.38 13.75 24.69
CA MET A 246 -7.05 12.70 23.73
C MET A 246 -8.30 12.20 22.99
N PHE A 247 -8.16 11.97 21.68
CA PHE A 247 -9.14 11.18 20.93
C PHE A 247 -9.25 9.74 21.49
N PRO A 248 -10.39 9.05 21.34
CA PRO A 248 -10.56 7.66 21.75
C PRO A 248 -9.39 6.76 21.33
N ARG A 249 -9.00 5.86 22.25
CA ARG A 249 -7.99 4.83 22.01
C ARG A 249 -8.66 3.56 21.50
N ILE A 250 -7.86 2.67 20.91
CA ILE A 250 -8.34 1.34 20.53
C ILE A 250 -8.68 0.57 21.80
N SER A 251 -9.96 0.28 22.00
CA SER A 251 -10.46 -0.46 23.14
C SER A 251 -11.81 -1.11 22.82
N ASP A 252 -12.30 -1.98 23.71
CA ASP A 252 -13.58 -2.66 23.53
C ASP A 252 -14.80 -1.73 23.59
N ARG A 253 -14.64 -0.47 24.05
CA ARG A 253 -15.72 0.52 24.22
C ARG A 253 -15.32 1.92 23.76
#